data_AF-A0A5C4LR65-F1
#
_entry.id   AF-A0A5C4LR65-F1
#
_cell.length_a   1.000
_cell.length_b   1.000
_cell.length_c   1.000
_cell.angle_alpha   90.00
_cell.angle_beta   90.00
_cell.angle_gamma   90.00
#
_symmetry.space_group_name_H-M   'P 1'
#
loop_
_entity.id
_entity.type
_entity.pdbx_description
1 polymer ?
#
loop_
_entity_poly.entity_id
_entity_poly.type
_entity_poly.pdbx_seq_one_letter_code
_entity_poly.pdbx_strand_id
1 'polypeptide(L)'
;MTQPQMERPAELMVWHGAPAAPGPREMRRYPTLRAALVAAAASADDPEALPWIVTEDGDVLSPHWIDGHAPRHAARRFRPAAPALL
;
A
#
# COMPACT_ATOMS: atom_id res chain seq x y z
N MET A 1 3.28 28.39 -6.90
CA MET A 1 2.11 27.52 -6.66
C MET A 1 2.63 26.20 -6.12
N THR A 2 2.21 25.77 -4.94
CA THR A 2 2.66 24.48 -4.37
C THR A 2 1.95 23.34 -5.10
N GLN A 3 2.69 22.32 -5.52
CA GLN A 3 2.12 21.15 -6.20
C GLN A 3 1.16 20.41 -5.25
N PRO A 4 -0.03 19.98 -5.73
CA PRO A 4 -0.96 19.20 -4.91
C PRO A 4 -0.33 17.91 -4.40
N GLN A 5 -0.65 17.49 -3.17
CA GLN A 5 -0.05 16.31 -2.54
C GLN A 5 -0.15 15.04 -3.41
N MET A 6 -1.32 14.86 -4.04
CA MET A 6 -1.60 13.74 -4.94
C MET A 6 -0.63 13.63 -6.13
N GLU A 7 -0.09 14.77 -6.57
CA GLU A 7 0.80 14.86 -7.73
C GLU A 7 2.27 14.80 -7.33
N ARG A 8 2.60 14.79 -6.04
CA ARG A 8 3.99 14.71 -5.59
C ARG A 8 4.48 13.25 -5.60
N PRO A 9 5.78 13.02 -5.80
CA PRO A 9 6.38 11.69 -5.71
C PRO A 9 6.03 10.95 -4.41
N ALA A 10 6.00 9.62 -4.51
CA ALA A 10 5.79 8.76 -3.35
C ALA A 10 6.50 7.42 -3.57
N GLU A 11 6.85 6.73 -2.48
CA GLU A 11 7.45 5.40 -2.52
C GLU A 11 6.46 4.37 -1.99
N LEU A 12 6.21 3.32 -2.78
CA LEU A 12 5.44 2.16 -2.35
C LEU A 12 6.40 1.09 -1.84
N MET A 13 6.08 0.54 -0.67
CA MET A 13 6.78 -0.58 -0.05
C MET A 13 5.76 -1.71 0.16
N VAL A 14 6.09 -2.93 -0.25
CA VAL A 14 5.20 -4.09 -0.09
C VAL A 14 5.91 -5.18 0.71
N TRP A 15 5.29 -5.60 1.80
CA TRP A 15 5.67 -6.77 2.57
C TRP A 15 4.79 -7.94 2.12
N HIS A 16 5.35 -9.14 2.05
CA HIS A 16 4.56 -10.36 1.85
C HIS A 16 4.77 -11.31 3.03
N GLY A 17 3.67 -11.69 3.68
CA GLY A 17 3.62 -12.56 4.85
C GLY A 17 3.42 -11.79 6.17
N ALA A 18 3.63 -12.47 7.30
CA ALA A 18 3.46 -11.87 8.62
C ALA A 18 4.32 -10.60 8.82
N PRO A 19 3.84 -9.57 9.56
CA PRO A 19 4.52 -8.27 9.73
C PRO A 19 5.95 -8.30 10.27
N ALA A 20 6.41 -9.46 10.79
CA ALA A 20 7.74 -9.67 11.36
C ALA A 20 8.81 -10.15 10.35
N ALA A 21 8.48 -10.26 9.05
CA ALA A 21 9.47 -10.59 8.03
C ALA A 21 10.52 -9.47 7.87
N PRO A 22 11.79 -9.79 7.55
CA PRO A 22 12.87 -8.80 7.46
C PRO A 22 12.67 -7.85 6.28
N GLY A 23 11.97 -6.75 6.52
CA GLY A 23 11.80 -5.63 5.58
C GLY A 23 10.82 -5.87 4.43
N PRO A 24 10.54 -4.83 3.62
CA PRO A 24 9.71 -4.95 2.43
C PRO A 24 10.40 -5.84 1.41
N ARG A 25 9.63 -6.68 0.71
CA ARG A 25 10.16 -7.47 -0.41
C ARG A 25 10.23 -6.66 -1.69
N GLU A 26 9.36 -5.66 -1.81
CA GLU A 26 9.32 -4.77 -2.97
C GLU A 26 9.33 -3.32 -2.49
N MET A 27 10.18 -2.50 -3.12
CA MET A 27 10.17 -1.05 -2.97
C MET A 27 10.22 -0.41 -4.35
N ARG A 28 9.32 0.54 -4.61
CA ARG A 28 9.30 1.26 -5.88
C ARG A 28 8.85 2.70 -5.67
N ARG A 29 9.63 3.64 -6.20
CA ARG A 29 9.27 5.05 -6.26
C ARG A 29 8.41 5.34 -7.49
N TYR A 30 7.34 6.09 -7.27
CA TYR A 30 6.41 6.56 -8.28
C TYR A 30 6.50 8.09 -8.41
N PRO A 31 6.25 8.64 -9.62
CA PRO A 31 6.28 10.07 -9.84
C PRO A 31 5.14 10.81 -9.13
N THR A 32 4.06 10.11 -8.76
CA THR A 32 2.91 10.68 -8.05
C THR A 32 2.37 9.73 -6.98
N LEU A 33 1.80 10.28 -5.90
CA LEU A 33 1.05 9.53 -4.89
C LEU A 33 -0.14 8.79 -5.52
N ARG A 34 -0.80 9.37 -6.52
CA ARG A 34 -1.87 8.65 -7.27
C ARG A 34 -1.35 7.38 -7.93
N ALA A 35 -0.20 7.42 -8.59
CA ALA A 35 0.36 6.24 -9.24
C ALA A 35 0.76 5.16 -8.21
N ALA A 36 1.30 5.58 -7.06
CA ALA A 36 1.59 4.66 -5.96
C ALA A 36 0.31 3.99 -5.41
N LEU A 37 -0.80 4.72 -5.28
CA LEU A 37 -2.09 4.16 -4.83
C LEU A 37 -2.69 3.18 -5.84
N VAL A 38 -2.59 3.46 -7.14
CA VAL A 38 -3.02 2.51 -8.18
C VAL A 38 -2.21 1.22 -8.09
N ALA A 39 -0.90 1.32 -7.92
CA ALA A 39 -0.04 0.15 -7.78
C ALA A 39 -0.32 -0.63 -6.50
N ALA A 40 -0.56 0.05 -5.37
CA ALA A 40 -0.94 -0.58 -4.12
C ALA A 40 -2.28 -1.33 -4.24
N ALA A 41 -3.24 -0.78 -4.99
CA ALA A 41 -4.51 -1.46 -5.28
C ALA A 41 -4.30 -2.75 -6.09
N ALA A 42 -3.36 -2.75 -7.04
CA ALA A 42 -3.03 -3.94 -7.82
C ALA A 42 -2.38 -5.05 -6.97
N SER A 43 -1.67 -4.70 -5.90
CA SER A 43 -1.15 -5.69 -4.93
C SER A 43 -2.25 -6.35 -4.11
N ALA A 44 -3.49 -5.83 -4.11
CA ALA A 44 -4.59 -6.38 -3.31
C ALA A 44 -5.05 -7.78 -3.75
N ASP A 45 -4.65 -8.22 -4.96
CA ASP A 45 -4.86 -9.59 -5.47
C ASP A 45 -4.07 -10.64 -4.67
N ASP A 46 -2.99 -10.24 -4.00
CA ASP A 46 -2.28 -11.07 -3.03
C ASP A 46 -2.81 -10.78 -1.60
N PRO A 47 -3.47 -11.74 -0.94
CA PRO A 47 -3.98 -11.55 0.41
C PRO A 47 -2.88 -11.34 1.46
N GLU A 48 -1.65 -11.76 1.19
CA GLU A 48 -0.51 -11.61 2.08
C GLU A 48 0.28 -10.30 1.83
N ALA A 49 -0.10 -9.54 0.80
CA ALA A 49 0.53 -8.26 0.50
C ALA A 49 0.05 -7.17 1.47
N LEU A 50 1.02 -6.51 2.11
CA LEU A 50 0.82 -5.40 3.01
C LEU A 50 1.52 -4.16 2.42
N PRO A 51 0.80 -3.33 1.62
CA PRO A 51 1.38 -2.14 1.03
C PRO A 51 1.42 -0.96 2.01
N TRP A 52 2.54 -0.24 2.01
CA TRP A 52 2.69 1.05 2.69
C TRP A 52 3.22 2.07 1.70
N ILE A 53 2.85 3.34 1.88
CA ILE A 53 3.36 4.41 1.02
C ILE A 53 4.04 5.47 1.89
N VAL A 54 5.24 5.90 1.49
CA VAL A 54 5.91 7.07 2.05
C VAL A 54 5.75 8.24 1.07
N THR A 55 5.17 9.35 1.51
CA THR A 55 5.01 10.56 0.70
C THR A 55 6.32 11.34 0.59
N GLU A 56 6.42 12.26 -0.38
CA GLU A 56 7.57 13.17 -0.47
C GLU A 56 7.81 13.98 0.81
N ASP A 57 6.75 14.33 1.54
CA ASP A 57 6.85 15.06 2.81
C ASP A 57 7.22 14.15 4.00
N GLY A 58 7.35 12.84 3.77
CA GLY A 58 7.73 11.85 4.78
C GLY A 58 6.55 11.23 5.55
N ASP A 59 5.31 11.50 5.16
CA ASP A 59 4.15 10.84 5.77
C ASP A 59 4.15 9.35 5.42
N VAL A 60 3.83 8.52 6.41
CA VAL A 60 3.70 7.08 6.24
C VAL A 60 2.23 6.70 6.19
N LEU A 61 1.77 6.22 5.04
CA LEU A 61 0.40 5.80 4.78
C LEU A 61 0.29 4.30 4.97
N SER A 62 -0.54 3.88 5.93
CA SER A 62 -0.74 2.48 6.28
C SER A 62 -1.64 1.74 5.28
N PRO A 63 -1.60 0.40 5.24
CA PRO A 63 -2.50 -0.40 4.41
C PRO A 63 -3.97 -0.01 4.58
N HIS A 64 -4.41 0.23 5.83
CA HIS A 64 -5.78 0.63 6.11
C HIS A 64 -6.15 2.00 5.53
N TRP A 65 -5.22 2.97 5.59
CA TRP A 65 -5.43 4.27 4.96
C TRP A 65 -5.54 4.12 3.44
N ILE A 66 -4.65 3.32 2.86
CA ILE A 66 -4.61 3.02 1.42
C ILE A 66 -5.92 2.38 0.97
N ASP A 67 -6.46 1.40 1.68
CA ASP A 67 -7.75 0.75 1.35
C ASP A 67 -8.91 1.78 1.19
N GLY A 68 -8.87 2.87 1.96
CA GLY A 68 -9.86 3.95 1.90
C GLY A 68 -9.67 4.95 0.75
N HIS A 69 -8.47 5.03 0.17
CA HIS A 69 -8.06 6.09 -0.78
C HIS A 69 -7.58 5.55 -2.14
N ALA A 70 -7.27 4.27 -2.21
CA ALA A 70 -6.93 3.60 -3.45
C ALA A 70 -8.17 3.51 -4.36
N PRO A 71 -7.96 3.51 -5.69
CA PRO A 71 -9.04 3.23 -6.62
C PRO A 71 -9.71 1.92 -6.22
N ARG A 72 -11.02 1.95 -6.02
CA ARG A 72 -11.78 0.73 -5.71
C ARG A 72 -11.74 -0.19 -6.93
N HIS A 73 -10.84 -1.15 -6.95
CA HIS A 73 -10.99 -2.31 -7.80
C HIS A 73 -12.20 -3.08 -7.27
N ALA A 74 -13.23 -3.21 -8.11
CA ALA A 74 -14.46 -3.89 -7.74
C ALA A 74 -14.13 -5.31 -7.25
N ALA A 75 -14.53 -5.59 -6.00
CA ALA A 75 -14.43 -6.87 -5.28
C ALA A 75 -13.12 -7.16 -4.51
N ARG A 76 -12.98 -6.53 -3.34
CA ARG A 76 -12.32 -7.17 -2.20
C ARG A 76 -13.38 -7.58 -1.17
N ARG A 77 -13.80 -8.85 -1.20
CA ARG A 77 -14.42 -9.47 -0.02
C ARG A 77 -13.29 -9.65 0.98
N PHE A 78 -13.28 -8.82 2.01
CA PHE A 78 -12.50 -9.06 3.23
C PHE A 78 -12.66 -10.52 3.65
N ARG A 79 -11.57 -11.28 3.64
CA ARG A 79 -11.52 -12.58 4.31
C ARG A 79 -10.57 -12.42 5.49
N PRO A 80 -11.06 -12.41 6.74
CA PRO A 80 -10.18 -12.31 7.90
C PRO A 80 -9.24 -13.53 7.91
N ALA A 81 -7.95 -13.29 8.11
CA ALA A 81 -6.99 -14.33 8.40
C ALA A 81 -7.46 -15.09 9.65
N ALA A 82 -7.68 -16.40 9.51
CA ALA A 82 -8.05 -17.26 10.62
C ALA A 82 -6.88 -17.33 11.64
N PRO A 83 -7.16 -17.35 12.96
CA PRO A 83 -6.10 -17.51 13.94
C PRO A 83 -5.47 -18.90 13.78
N ALA A 84 -4.14 -18.93 13.64
CA ALA A 84 -3.36 -20.14 13.78
C ALA A 84 -3.51 -20.65 15.23
N LEU A 85 -4.31 -21.71 15.39
CA LEU A 85 -4.38 -22.49 16.63
C LEU A 85 -3.14 -23.40 16.67
N LEU A 86 -2.31 -23.23 17.71
CA LEU A 86 -1.40 -24.24 18.24
C LEU A 86 -1.91 -24.68 19.60
#